data_AF-A0AB74E7A8-F1
#
_entry.id   AF-A0AB74E7A8-F1
#
_cell.length_a   1.000
_cell.length_b   1.000
_cell.length_c   1.000
_cell.angle_alpha   90.00
_cell.angle_beta   90.00
_cell.angle_gamma   90.00
#
_symmetry.space_group_name_H-M   'P 1'
#
loop_
_entity.id
_entity.type
_entity.pdbx_description
1 polymer ?
#
loop_
_entity_poly.entity_id
_entity_poly.type
_entity_poly.pdbx_seq_one_letter_code
_entity_poly.pdbx_strand_id
1 'polypeptide(L)'
;MSETFNQIKESFIEYLLFQYRFKSRIAVWVLNYIKVNEAKLANIHFVDTKINPDLIGGFRVKVGTTVLDGSVRNDLVQLQRKFRRVN
;
A
#
# COMPACT_ATOMS: atom_id res chain seq x y z
N MET A 1 -22.26 -3.95 -8.71
CA MET A 1 -20.92 -4.60 -8.75
C MET A 1 -19.96 -4.04 -7.70
N SER A 2 -20.00 -2.75 -7.37
CA SER A 2 -19.20 -2.13 -6.27
C SER A 2 -19.57 -2.63 -4.87
N GLU A 3 -20.86 -2.86 -4.61
CA GLU A 3 -21.36 -3.34 -3.32
C GLU A 3 -20.79 -4.70 -2.94
N THR A 4 -20.70 -5.62 -3.91
CA THR A 4 -20.13 -6.96 -3.69
C THR A 4 -18.66 -6.90 -3.28
N PHE A 5 -17.88 -5.98 -3.86
CA PHE A 5 -16.46 -5.85 -3.52
C PHE A 5 -16.24 -5.27 -2.13
N ASN A 6 -17.06 -4.28 -1.73
CA ASN A 6 -17.01 -3.73 -0.38
C ASN A 6 -17.44 -4.76 0.67
N GLN A 7 -18.46 -5.58 0.39
CA GLN A 7 -18.85 -6.69 1.26
C GLN A 7 -17.72 -7.71 1.45
N ILE A 8 -16.98 -8.05 0.39
CA ILE A 8 -15.81 -8.95 0.50
C ILE A 8 -14.73 -8.34 1.40
N LYS A 9 -14.44 -7.04 1.27
CA LYS A 9 -13.48 -6.35 2.14
C LYS A 9 -13.94 -6.36 3.60
N GLU A 10 -15.23 -6.15 3.84
CA GLU A 10 -15.81 -6.19 5.17
C GLU A 10 -15.65 -7.58 5.81
N SER A 11 -16.10 -8.64 5.11
CA SER A 11 -15.96 -10.02 5.58
C SER A 11 -14.50 -10.41 5.81
N PHE A 12 -13.57 -9.90 4.99
CA PHE A 12 -12.15 -10.12 5.19
C PHE A 12 -11.62 -9.47 6.47
N ILE A 13 -12.01 -8.22 6.76
CA ILE A 13 -11.63 -7.55 8.02
C ILE A 13 -12.21 -8.31 9.21
N GLU A 14 -13.46 -8.77 9.15
CA GLU A 14 -14.07 -9.57 10.22
C GLU A 14 -13.34 -10.89 10.46
N TYR A 15 -13.01 -11.60 9.37
CA TYR A 15 -12.22 -12.81 9.44
C TYR A 15 -10.87 -12.58 10.13
N LEU A 16 -10.16 -11.51 9.75
CA LEU A 16 -8.89 -11.14 10.36
C LEU A 16 -9.03 -10.86 11.85
N LEU A 17 -10.04 -10.08 12.24
CA LEU A 17 -10.31 -9.72 13.64
C LEU A 17 -10.69 -10.93 14.49
N PHE A 18 -11.38 -11.92 13.92
CA PHE A 18 -11.83 -13.11 14.63
C PHE A 18 -10.74 -14.18 14.76
N GLN A 19 -9.99 -14.46 13.68
CA GLN A 19 -9.01 -15.56 13.65
C GLN A 19 -7.63 -15.17 14.20
N TYR A 20 -7.27 -13.89 14.15
CA TYR A 20 -5.92 -13.45 14.52
C TYR A 20 -5.90 -12.55 15.75
N ARG A 21 -4.94 -12.81 16.64
CA ARG A 21 -4.62 -11.90 17.74
C ARG A 21 -3.66 -10.81 17.27
N PHE A 22 -4.15 -9.59 17.10
CA PHE A 22 -3.33 -8.43 16.77
C PHE A 22 -2.40 -8.05 17.92
N LYS A 23 -1.16 -7.67 17.58
CA LYS A 23 -0.15 -7.21 18.56
C LYS A 23 -0.53 -5.87 19.23
N SER A 24 -1.32 -5.03 18.55
CA SER A 24 -1.72 -3.71 19.02
C SER A 24 -3.25 -3.58 19.08
N ARG A 25 -3.77 -3.08 20.21
CA ARG A 25 -5.20 -2.76 20.37
C ARG A 25 -5.65 -1.61 19.45
N ILE A 26 -4.75 -0.67 19.17
CA ILE A 26 -5.04 0.45 18.24
C ILE A 26 -5.32 -0.09 16.83
N ALA A 27 -4.59 -1.12 16.39
CA ALA A 27 -4.83 -1.74 15.08
C ALA A 27 -6.23 -2.35 14.99
N VAL A 28 -6.69 -3.02 16.06
CA VAL A 28 -8.05 -3.57 16.16
C VAL A 28 -9.10 -2.47 16.05
N TRP A 29 -8.92 -1.35 16.75
CA TRP A 29 -9.85 -0.21 16.68
C TRP A 29 -9.87 0.45 15.31
N VAL A 30 -8.70 0.64 14.69
CA VAL A 30 -8.59 1.21 13.34
C VAL A 30 -9.30 0.32 12.32
N LEU A 31 -9.12 -1.00 12.38
CA LEU A 31 -9.80 -1.94 11.48
C LEU A 31 -11.32 -1.92 11.68
N ASN A 32 -11.79 -1.89 12.92
CA ASN A 32 -13.23 -1.77 13.20
C ASN A 32 -13.81 -0.43 12.72
N TYR A 33 -13.08 0.67 12.90
CA TYR A 33 -13.49 1.99 12.42
C TYR A 33 -13.57 2.05 10.89
N ILE A 34 -12.59 1.43 10.21
CA ILE A 34 -12.59 1.31 8.75
C ILE A 34 -13.78 0.47 8.27
N LYS A 35 -14.05 -0.66 8.96
CA LYS A 35 -15.15 -1.57 8.61
C LYS A 35 -16.50 -0.88 8.58
N VAL A 36 -16.78 -0.04 9.58
CA VAL A 36 -18.08 0.64 9.75
C VAL A 36 -18.32 1.76 8.73
N ASN A 37 -17.26 2.31 8.13
CA ASN A 37 -17.39 3.45 7.22
C ASN A 37 -17.22 3.02 5.76
N GLU A 38 -18.32 2.90 5.03
CA GLU A 38 -18.35 2.47 3.63
C GLU A 38 -17.47 3.34 2.71
N ALA A 39 -17.46 4.66 2.91
CA ALA A 39 -16.66 5.58 2.11
C ALA A 39 -15.14 5.35 2.32
N LYS A 40 -14.73 5.01 3.55
CA LYS A 40 -13.33 4.67 3.84
C LYS A 40 -12.97 3.27 3.34
N LEU A 41 -13.88 2.30 3.51
CA LEU A 41 -13.70 0.93 3.05
C LEU A 41 -13.54 0.85 1.52
N ALA A 42 -14.31 1.65 0.78
CA ALA A 42 -14.22 1.76 -0.67
C ALA A 42 -12.81 2.19 -1.13
N ASN A 43 -12.22 3.16 -0.42
CA ASN A 43 -10.91 3.74 -0.75
C ASN A 43 -9.70 2.93 -0.23
N ILE A 44 -9.92 1.86 0.53
CA ILE A 44 -8.85 1.05 1.09
C ILE A 44 -8.48 -0.11 0.14
N HIS A 45 -7.18 -0.31 -0.01
CA HIS A 45 -6.60 -1.38 -0.81
C HIS A 45 -5.69 -2.24 0.07
N PHE A 46 -5.93 -3.56 0.07
CA PHE A 46 -5.04 -4.54 0.67
C PHE A 46 -3.95 -4.89 -0.33
N VAL A 47 -2.68 -4.81 0.09
CA VAL A 47 -1.50 -5.02 -0.75
C VAL A 47 -0.55 -6.01 -0.07
N ASP A 48 -0.05 -6.99 -0.84
CA ASP A 48 0.90 -8.00 -0.36
C ASP A 48 2.35 -7.49 -0.34
N THR A 49 2.66 -6.47 -1.14
CA THR A 49 3.99 -5.88 -1.21
C THR A 49 4.21 -4.93 -0.04
N LYS A 50 5.33 -5.10 0.67
CA LYS A 50 5.82 -4.06 1.60
C LYS A 50 5.88 -2.75 0.82
N ILE A 51 5.02 -1.80 1.19
CA ILE A 51 5.16 -0.41 0.76
C ILE A 51 6.53 0.01 1.27
N ASN A 52 7.49 0.18 0.36
CA ASN A 52 8.79 0.70 0.74
C ASN A 52 8.59 2.20 1.03
N PRO A 53 8.65 2.65 2.30
CA PRO A 53 8.42 4.06 2.64
C PRO A 53 9.46 4.98 2.00
N ASP A 54 10.60 4.45 1.54
CA ASP A 54 11.61 5.17 0.78
C ASP A 54 11.19 5.47 -0.68
N LEU A 55 10.11 4.84 -1.16
CA LEU A 55 9.52 5.13 -2.46
C LEU A 55 8.45 6.20 -2.27
N ILE A 56 8.83 7.45 -2.54
CA ILE A 56 7.93 8.62 -2.53
C ILE A 56 6.78 8.45 -3.54
N GLY A 57 7.01 7.63 -4.58
CA GLY A 57 6.02 7.23 -5.58
C GLY A 57 6.66 6.40 -6.71
N GLY A 58 5.83 5.97 -7.66
CA GLY A 58 6.24 5.15 -8.81
C GLY A 58 6.25 3.66 -8.53
N PHE A 59 6.83 2.86 -9.44
CA PHE A 59 6.85 1.40 -9.34
C PHE A 59 8.29 0.87 -9.32
N ARG A 60 8.52 -0.15 -8.50
CA ARG A 60 9.74 -0.95 -8.57
C ARG A 60 9.35 -2.43 -8.61
N VAL A 61 9.63 -3.08 -9.73
CA VAL A 61 9.25 -4.47 -9.98
C VAL A 61 10.51 -5.29 -10.18
N LYS A 62 10.59 -6.45 -9.52
CA LYS A 62 11.70 -7.40 -9.69
C LYS A 62 11.17 -8.69 -10.33
N VAL A 63 11.71 -9.07 -11.47
CA VAL A 63 11.41 -10.32 -12.18
C VAL A 63 12.71 -11.11 -12.35
N GLY A 64 12.86 -12.20 -11.60
CA GLY A 64 14.12 -12.97 -11.55
C GLY A 64 15.28 -12.12 -11.04
N THR A 65 16.27 -11.86 -11.90
CA THR A 65 17.43 -10.98 -11.64
C THR A 65 17.21 -9.54 -12.11
N THR A 66 16.21 -9.29 -12.96
CA THR A 66 15.95 -7.97 -13.53
C THR A 66 15.12 -7.11 -12.59
N VAL A 67 15.58 -5.90 -12.31
CA VAL A 67 14.86 -4.89 -11.51
C VAL A 67 14.49 -3.73 -12.42
N LEU A 68 13.19 -3.56 -12.66
CA LEU A 68 12.64 -2.37 -13.32
C LEU A 68 12.28 -1.35 -12.24
N ASP A 69 12.92 -0.19 -12.28
CA ASP A 69 12.79 0.86 -11.28
C ASP A 69 12.31 2.17 -11.93
N GLY A 70 10.98 2.30 -12.01
CA GLY A 70 10.27 3.52 -12.38
C GLY A 70 9.85 4.33 -11.15
N SER A 71 10.67 4.33 -10.10
CA SER A 71 10.39 5.13 -8.92
C SER A 71 10.69 6.60 -9.13
N VAL A 72 9.84 7.46 -8.56
CA VAL A 72 10.03 8.92 -8.56
C VAL A 72 11.37 9.30 -7.91
N ARG A 73 11.84 8.48 -6.96
CA ARG A 73 13.16 8.64 -6.34
C ARG A 73 14.29 8.48 -7.37
N ASN A 74 14.22 7.46 -8.22
CA ASN A 74 15.23 7.22 -9.26
C ASN A 74 15.29 8.39 -10.25
N ASP A 75 14.13 8.92 -10.64
CA ASP A 75 14.04 10.09 -11.53
C ASP A 75 14.70 11.34 -10.92
N LEU A 76 14.42 11.63 -9.65
CA LEU A 76 15.04 12.75 -8.93
C LEU A 76 16.56 12.61 -8.83
N VAL A 77 17.06 11.40 -8.56
CA VAL A 77 18.50 11.13 -8.49
C VAL A 77 19.16 11.31 -9.87
N GLN A 78 18.52 10.84 -10.94
CA GLN A 78 19.02 11.05 -12.30
C GLN A 78 19.01 12.53 -12.68
N LEU A 79 17.98 13.28 -12.29
CA LEU A 79 17.87 14.71 -12.52
C LEU A 79 19.00 15.47 -11.82
N GLN A 80 19.27 15.18 -10.55
CA GLN A 80 20.38 15.77 -9.80
C GLN A 80 21.74 15.48 -10.45
N ARG A 81 21.95 14.25 -10.94
CA ARG A 81 23.17 13.87 -11.66
C ARG A 81 23.33 14.64 -12.98
N LYS A 82 22.24 14.94 -13.68
CA LYS A 82 22.27 15.77 -14.90
C LYS A 82 22.69 17.20 -14.58
N PHE A 83 22.12 17.83 -13.55
CA PHE A 83 22.52 19.18 -13.13
C PHE A 83 24.00 19.27 -12.73
N ARG A 84 24.54 18.23 -12.07
CA ARG A 84 25.95 18.19 -11.66
C ARG A 84 26.94 18.02 -12.82
N ARG A 85 26.50 17.54 -13.97
CA ARG A 85 27.35 17.35 -15.16
C ARG A 85 27.43 18.59 -16.06
N VAL A 86 26.54 19.55 -15.83
CA VAL A 86 26.42 20.78 -16.64
C VAL A 86 27.17 21.95 -15.98
N ASN A 87 27.52 21.83 -14.69
CA ASN A 87 28.52 22.67 -14.00
C ASN A 87 29.89 22.00 -14.03
#